data_AF-A0A349B2K5-F1
#
_entry.id   AF-A0A349B2K5-F1
#
_cell.length_a   1.000
_cell.length_b   1.000
_cell.length_c   1.000
_cell.angle_alpha   90.00
_cell.angle_beta   90.00
_cell.angle_gamma   90.00
#
_symmetry.space_group_name_H-M   'P 1'
#
loop_
_entity.id
_entity.type
_entity.pdbx_description
1 polymer ?
#
loop_
_entity_poly.entity_id
_entity_poly.type
_entity_poly.pdbx_seq_one_letter_code
_entity_poly.pdbx_strand_id
1 'polypeptide(L)'
;MVKIAEEGGYDFHLLKGVIQVNDEQYDRTAEKAIELMDGDVDGKQVAAWGLTFKARTDDLRESPSLEVLGRLAARGAKVRAYDPAVSHQLDGIEVVTDPYDACDGADVLLVLTEWDEFKWLDLGEVKARMATPAVVDARNLLDR
;
A
#
# COMPACT_ATOMS: atom_id res chain seq x y z
N MET A 1 22.80 0.58 -8.44
CA MET A 1 24.07 0.19 -7.79
C MET A 1 24.41 -1.30 -7.97
N VAL A 2 23.45 -2.23 -7.99
CA VAL A 2 23.73 -3.66 -8.24
C VAL A 2 24.39 -3.89 -9.62
N LYS A 3 23.93 -3.18 -10.67
CA LYS A 3 24.44 -3.29 -12.05
C LYS A 3 25.90 -2.87 -12.29
N ILE A 4 26.51 -2.09 -11.39
CA ILE A 4 27.93 -1.65 -11.53
C ILE A 4 28.87 -2.58 -10.74
N ALA A 5 28.34 -3.39 -9.83
CA ALA A 5 29.14 -4.15 -8.87
C ALA A 5 29.38 -5.61 -9.27
N GLU A 6 28.70 -6.14 -10.29
CA GLU A 6 28.88 -7.52 -10.78
C GLU A 6 30.26 -7.74 -11.42
N GLU A 7 30.96 -6.68 -11.86
CA GLU A 7 32.30 -6.75 -12.45
C GLU A 7 33.43 -6.97 -11.42
N GLY A 8 33.14 -6.87 -10.11
CA GLY A 8 34.14 -6.86 -9.03
C GLY A 8 34.38 -8.18 -8.29
N GLY A 9 33.69 -9.28 -8.62
CA GLY A 9 33.91 -10.59 -8.00
C GLY A 9 33.53 -10.70 -6.52
N TYR A 10 32.75 -9.75 -5.98
CA TYR A 10 32.26 -9.79 -4.61
C TYR A 10 30.86 -10.42 -4.58
N ASP A 11 30.71 -11.52 -3.85
CA ASP A 11 29.44 -12.24 -3.76
C ASP A 11 28.53 -11.65 -2.67
N PHE A 12 27.59 -10.79 -3.06
CA PHE A 12 26.70 -10.02 -2.18
C PHE A 12 25.45 -10.81 -1.72
N HIS A 13 25.61 -12.04 -1.24
CA HIS A 13 24.50 -12.89 -0.77
C HIS A 13 23.55 -12.17 0.23
N LEU A 14 24.08 -11.32 1.11
CA LEU A 14 23.28 -10.57 2.09
C LEU A 14 22.39 -9.50 1.45
N LEU A 15 22.88 -8.75 0.46
CA LEU A 15 22.07 -7.73 -0.23
C LEU A 15 20.98 -8.37 -1.08
N LYS A 16 21.28 -9.51 -1.74
CA LYS A 16 20.28 -10.31 -2.46
C LYS A 16 19.18 -10.80 -1.52
N GLY A 17 19.54 -11.26 -0.32
CA GLY A 17 18.58 -11.70 0.69
C GLY A 17 17.63 -10.60 1.16
N VAL A 18 18.10 -9.36 1.36
CA VAL A 18 17.23 -8.25 1.78
C VAL A 18 16.22 -7.88 0.70
N ILE A 19 16.64 -7.87 -0.58
CA ILE A 19 15.73 -7.59 -1.70
C ILE A 19 14.65 -8.66 -1.79
N GLN A 20 15.04 -9.94 -1.71
CA GLN A 20 14.10 -11.05 -1.77
C GLN A 20 13.08 -11.01 -0.62
N VAL A 21 13.55 -10.74 0.62
CA VAL A 21 12.66 -10.63 1.78
C VAL A 21 11.67 -9.49 1.62
N ASN A 22 12.08 -8.34 1.05
CA ASN A 22 11.16 -7.23 0.79
C ASN A 22 10.07 -7.62 -0.22
N ASP A 23 10.45 -8.27 -1.31
CA ASP A 23 9.51 -8.70 -2.35
C ASP A 23 8.45 -9.66 -1.78
N GLU A 24 8.89 -10.62 -0.97
CA GLU A 24 8.01 -11.56 -0.24
C GLU A 24 7.08 -10.82 0.75
N GLN A 25 7.52 -9.72 1.37
CA GLN A 25 6.66 -8.93 2.26
C GLN A 25 5.55 -8.20 1.49
N TYR A 26 5.84 -7.71 0.28
CA TYR A 26 4.87 -7.04 -0.56
C TYR A 26 3.80 -8.02 -1.04
N ASP A 27 4.23 -9.20 -1.51
CA ASP A 27 3.32 -10.30 -1.86
C ASP A 27 2.44 -10.69 -0.68
N ARG A 28 3.02 -10.89 0.51
CA ARG A 28 2.25 -11.26 1.70
C ARG A 28 1.20 -10.21 2.08
N THR A 29 1.50 -8.93 1.88
CA THR A 29 0.55 -7.85 2.17
C THR A 29 -0.58 -7.84 1.15
N ALA A 30 -0.26 -8.00 -0.14
CA ALA A 30 -1.25 -8.09 -1.20
C ALA A 30 -2.15 -9.33 -1.03
N GLU A 31 -1.58 -10.50 -0.75
CA GLU A 31 -2.33 -11.75 -0.56
C GLU A 31 -3.29 -11.67 0.63
N LYS A 32 -2.91 -11.03 1.74
CA LYS A 32 -3.85 -10.77 2.84
C LYS A 32 -5.04 -9.92 2.41
N ALA A 33 -4.82 -8.91 1.56
CA ALA A 33 -5.90 -8.09 1.04
C ALA A 33 -6.83 -8.91 0.13
N ILE A 34 -6.24 -9.75 -0.73
CA ILE A 34 -6.97 -10.66 -1.63
C ILE A 34 -7.80 -11.67 -0.83
N GLU A 35 -7.24 -12.27 0.21
CA GLU A 35 -7.96 -13.19 1.11
C GLU A 35 -9.17 -12.52 1.78
N LEU A 36 -9.04 -11.24 2.18
CA LEU A 36 -10.15 -10.46 2.75
C LEU A 36 -11.22 -10.09 1.71
N MET A 37 -10.90 -10.18 0.41
CA MET A 37 -11.80 -9.96 -0.71
C MET A 37 -12.23 -11.29 -1.36
N ASP A 38 -12.33 -12.37 -0.57
CA ASP A 38 -12.78 -13.69 -1.01
C ASP A 38 -11.91 -14.36 -2.09
N GLY A 39 -10.65 -13.95 -2.21
CA GLY A 39 -9.67 -14.57 -3.12
C GLY A 39 -9.64 -13.99 -4.54
N ASP A 40 -10.51 -13.02 -4.87
CA ASP A 40 -10.54 -12.35 -6.18
C ASP A 40 -10.72 -10.84 -6.01
N VAL A 41 -9.93 -10.08 -6.77
CA VAL A 41 -9.85 -8.62 -6.68
C VAL A 41 -10.22 -7.92 -7.98
N ASP A 42 -10.56 -8.66 -9.03
CA ASP A 42 -10.93 -8.05 -10.30
C ASP A 42 -12.17 -7.16 -10.15
N GLY A 43 -12.00 -5.88 -10.50
CA GLY A 43 -13.04 -4.84 -10.38
C GLY A 43 -13.35 -4.38 -8.95
N LYS A 44 -12.73 -4.96 -7.92
CA LYS A 44 -12.87 -4.57 -6.51
C LYS A 44 -12.22 -3.22 -6.23
N GLN A 45 -12.73 -2.51 -5.22
CA GLN A 45 -12.18 -1.22 -4.81
C GLN A 45 -11.24 -1.39 -3.62
N VAL A 46 -9.98 -1.02 -3.80
CA VAL A 46 -8.94 -1.01 -2.76
C VAL A 46 -8.70 0.43 -2.33
N ALA A 47 -8.95 0.72 -1.06
CA ALA A 47 -8.53 1.96 -0.42
C ALA A 47 -7.10 1.83 0.11
N ALA A 48 -6.32 2.89 0.00
CA ALA A 48 -4.98 2.95 0.56
C ALA A 48 -4.71 4.25 1.31
N TRP A 49 -4.18 4.11 2.52
CA TRP A 49 -3.61 5.18 3.31
C TRP A 49 -2.09 5.08 3.28
N GLY A 50 -1.47 6.02 2.60
CA GLY A 50 -0.03 6.07 2.38
C GLY A 50 0.41 5.53 1.02
N LEU A 51 1.22 6.33 0.33
CA LEU A 51 1.84 6.04 -0.97
C LEU A 51 3.36 6.16 -0.91
N THR A 52 3.87 6.96 0.02
CA THR A 52 5.30 7.25 0.20
C THR A 52 6.02 6.13 0.93
N PHE A 53 7.34 6.06 0.74
CA PHE A 53 8.20 5.03 1.34
C PHE A 53 8.03 4.92 2.87
N LYS A 54 7.86 6.09 3.52
CA LYS A 54 7.65 6.27 4.95
C LYS A 54 7.00 7.63 5.20
N ALA A 55 6.49 7.85 6.40
CA ALA A 55 5.91 9.15 6.74
C ALA A 55 6.95 10.29 6.70
N ARG A 56 6.47 11.52 6.51
CA ARG A 56 7.25 12.78 6.51
C ARG A 56 8.22 12.95 5.34
N THR A 57 7.96 12.28 4.23
CA THR A 57 8.66 12.48 2.96
C THR A 57 7.67 12.32 1.81
N ASP A 58 7.98 12.92 0.66
CA ASP A 58 7.30 12.76 -0.63
C ASP A 58 7.97 11.71 -1.52
N ASP A 59 8.96 10.96 -1.02
CA ASP A 59 9.72 10.01 -1.81
C ASP A 59 8.89 8.77 -2.14
N LEU A 60 8.54 8.65 -3.42
CA LEU A 60 7.83 7.51 -4.01
C LEU A 60 8.77 6.46 -4.61
N ARG A 61 10.07 6.75 -4.71
CA ARG A 61 11.02 5.81 -5.31
C ARG A 61 11.13 4.57 -4.45
N GLU A 62 11.01 3.40 -5.09
CA GLU A 62 11.07 2.10 -4.42
C GLU A 62 10.07 2.00 -3.24
N SER A 63 8.92 2.69 -3.35
CA SER A 63 7.90 2.69 -2.30
C SER A 63 7.27 1.30 -2.12
N PRO A 64 7.35 0.70 -0.92
CA PRO A 64 6.62 -0.52 -0.58
C PRO A 64 5.12 -0.42 -0.84
N SER A 65 4.53 0.76 -0.65
CA SER A 65 3.11 0.99 -0.85
C SER A 65 2.74 0.82 -2.32
N LEU A 66 3.53 1.41 -3.22
CA LEU A 66 3.31 1.26 -4.67
C LEU A 66 3.54 -0.17 -5.15
N GLU A 67 4.51 -0.88 -4.56
CA GLU A 67 4.77 -2.29 -4.84
C GLU A 67 3.58 -3.19 -4.46
N VAL A 68 2.95 -2.97 -3.31
CA VAL A 68 1.74 -3.70 -2.91
C VAL A 68 0.56 -3.35 -3.81
N LEU A 69 0.32 -2.06 -4.05
CA LEU A 69 -0.81 -1.59 -4.87
C LEU A 69 -0.70 -2.03 -6.33
N GLY A 70 0.50 -2.02 -6.90
CA GLY A 70 0.77 -2.49 -8.25
C GLY A 70 0.42 -3.97 -8.43
N ARG A 71 0.69 -4.82 -7.43
CA ARG A 71 0.31 -6.25 -7.45
C ARG A 71 -1.20 -6.45 -7.47
N LEU A 72 -1.93 -5.65 -6.70
CA LEU A 72 -3.40 -5.70 -6.68
C LEU A 72 -3.99 -5.18 -7.99
N ALA A 73 -3.49 -4.04 -8.48
CA ALA A 73 -3.91 -3.45 -9.76
C ALA A 73 -3.63 -4.39 -10.95
N ALA A 74 -2.50 -5.10 -10.94
CA ALA A 74 -2.17 -6.10 -11.95
C ALA A 74 -3.17 -7.29 -11.98
N ARG A 75 -3.93 -7.51 -10.89
CA ARG A 75 -5.01 -8.49 -10.81
C ARG A 75 -6.41 -7.89 -11.04
N GLY A 76 -6.49 -6.64 -11.51
CA GLY A 76 -7.75 -5.98 -11.86
C GLY A 76 -8.38 -5.14 -10.75
N ALA A 77 -7.74 -5.03 -9.59
CA ALA A 77 -8.22 -4.15 -8.53
C ALA A 77 -8.16 -2.68 -8.98
N LYS A 78 -9.17 -1.91 -8.58
CA LYS A 78 -9.19 -0.46 -8.74
C LYS A 78 -8.67 0.16 -7.44
N VAL A 79 -7.66 1.00 -7.54
CA VAL A 79 -6.99 1.57 -6.38
C VAL A 79 -7.39 3.03 -6.22
N ARG A 80 -7.86 3.38 -5.03
CA ARG A 80 -8.01 4.75 -4.58
C ARG A 80 -7.14 4.98 -3.36
N ALA A 81 -6.34 6.03 -3.36
CA ALA A 81 -5.34 6.24 -2.34
C ALA A 81 -5.28 7.69 -1.88
N TYR A 82 -4.92 7.86 -0.62
CA TYR A 82 -4.59 9.14 -0.02
C TYR A 82 -3.21 9.08 0.63
N ASP A 83 -2.38 10.09 0.37
CA ASP A 83 -1.13 10.34 1.08
C ASP A 83 -0.93 11.87 1.21
N PRO A 84 -0.65 12.40 2.42
CA PRO A 84 -0.50 13.84 2.65
C PRO A 84 0.57 14.53 1.79
N ALA A 85 1.58 13.78 1.36
CA ALA A 85 2.69 14.30 0.56
C ALA A 85 2.48 14.13 -0.95
N VAL A 86 1.39 13.50 -1.40
CA VAL A 86 1.12 13.20 -2.81
C VAL A 86 -0.20 13.81 -3.23
N SER A 87 -0.14 14.83 -4.10
CA SER A 87 -1.31 15.58 -4.58
C SER A 87 -1.57 15.42 -6.09
N HIS A 88 -0.80 14.59 -6.78
CA HIS A 88 -0.93 14.33 -8.21
C HIS A 88 -1.36 12.90 -8.46
N GLN A 89 -2.05 12.67 -9.59
CA GLN A 89 -2.47 11.33 -9.99
C GLN A 89 -1.27 10.45 -10.35
N LEU A 90 -1.37 9.17 -10.03
CA LEU A 90 -0.40 8.15 -10.41
C LEU A 90 -1.06 7.17 -11.39
N ASP A 91 -0.28 6.56 -12.27
CA ASP A 91 -0.82 5.58 -13.21
C ASP A 91 -1.44 4.39 -12.47
N GLY A 92 -2.67 4.03 -12.81
CA GLY A 92 -3.43 2.97 -12.15
C GLY A 92 -3.92 3.26 -10.72
N ILE A 93 -3.70 4.47 -10.18
CA ILE A 93 -4.11 4.84 -8.81
C ILE A 93 -4.85 6.18 -8.83
N GLU A 94 -6.11 6.18 -8.40
CA GLU A 94 -6.88 7.41 -8.16
C GLU A 94 -6.40 8.04 -6.84
N VAL A 95 -5.66 9.15 -6.92
CA VAL A 95 -5.19 9.88 -5.74
C VAL A 95 -6.24 10.89 -5.31
N VAL A 96 -6.75 10.77 -4.09
CA VAL A 96 -7.74 11.69 -3.51
C VAL A 96 -7.12 12.61 -2.46
N THR A 97 -7.84 13.65 -2.08
CA THR A 97 -7.35 14.72 -1.20
C THR A 97 -7.77 14.57 0.26
N ASP A 98 -8.60 13.57 0.57
CA ASP A 98 -9.10 13.30 1.91
C ASP A 98 -8.99 11.79 2.21
N PRO A 99 -8.52 11.40 3.40
CA PRO A 99 -8.35 9.99 3.75
C PRO A 99 -9.68 9.22 3.81
N TYR A 100 -10.80 9.87 4.11
CA TYR A 100 -12.10 9.22 4.13
C TYR A 100 -12.62 8.95 2.72
N ASP A 101 -12.38 9.85 1.77
CA ASP A 101 -12.79 9.67 0.36
C ASP A 101 -12.10 8.45 -0.27
N ALA A 102 -10.90 8.09 0.21
CA ALA A 102 -10.22 6.87 -0.20
C ALA A 102 -11.03 5.61 0.14
N CYS A 103 -11.81 5.66 1.22
CA CYS A 103 -12.58 4.53 1.76
C CYS A 103 -13.98 4.39 1.15
N ASP A 104 -14.45 5.37 0.38
CA ASP A 104 -15.80 5.37 -0.19
C ASP A 104 -16.01 4.17 -1.14
N GLY A 105 -16.88 3.25 -0.72
CA GLY A 105 -17.20 2.03 -1.47
C GLY A 105 -16.08 1.00 -1.51
N ALA A 106 -15.03 1.14 -0.69
CA ALA A 106 -13.90 0.22 -0.68
C ALA A 106 -14.27 -1.15 -0.10
N ASP A 107 -13.73 -2.21 -0.70
CA ASP A 107 -13.82 -3.58 -0.22
C ASP A 107 -12.75 -3.88 0.85
N VAL A 108 -11.62 -3.17 0.80
CA VAL A 108 -10.55 -3.26 1.80
C VAL A 108 -9.82 -1.91 1.93
N LEU A 109 -9.36 -1.60 3.14
CA LEU A 109 -8.44 -0.49 3.42
C LEU A 109 -7.05 -1.04 3.77
N LEU A 110 -6.03 -0.54 3.08
CA LEU A 110 -4.63 -0.82 3.37
C LEU A 110 -3.97 0.38 4.05
N VAL A 111 -3.41 0.19 5.24
CA VAL A 111 -2.55 1.19 5.89
C VAL A 111 -1.10 0.85 5.57
N LEU A 112 -0.53 1.60 4.63
CA LEU A 112 0.76 1.29 4.01
C LEU A 112 1.87 2.27 4.40
N THR A 113 1.53 3.45 4.93
CA THR A 113 2.49 4.42 5.46
C THR A 113 2.01 4.97 6.80
N GLU A 114 2.90 5.05 7.78
CA GLU A 114 2.61 5.41 9.19
C GLU A 114 2.43 6.92 9.44
N TRP A 115 1.62 7.61 8.63
CA TRP A 115 1.31 9.02 8.88
C TRP A 115 0.53 9.19 10.19
N ASP A 116 1.02 10.07 11.08
CA ASP A 116 0.44 10.26 12.41
C ASP A 116 -1.04 10.70 12.37
N GLU A 117 -1.47 11.36 11.28
CA GLU A 117 -2.87 11.79 11.13
C GLU A 117 -3.88 10.64 11.06
N PHE A 118 -3.49 9.47 10.54
CA PHE A 118 -4.37 8.32 10.44
C PHE A 118 -4.82 7.78 11.80
N LYS A 119 -4.03 8.02 12.87
CA LYS A 119 -4.37 7.63 14.25
C LYS A 119 -5.56 8.41 14.82
N TRP A 120 -5.86 9.58 14.26
CA TRP A 120 -6.87 10.49 14.77
C TRP A 120 -8.16 10.47 13.95
N LEU A 121 -8.24 9.60 12.93
CA LEU A 121 -9.43 9.45 12.09
C LEU A 121 -10.51 8.65 12.81
N ASP A 122 -11.77 8.98 12.53
CA ASP A 122 -12.93 8.26 13.04
C ASP A 122 -13.11 6.95 12.26
N LEU A 123 -12.67 5.83 12.84
CA LEU A 123 -12.83 4.50 12.23
C LEU A 123 -14.30 4.08 12.08
N GLY A 124 -15.22 4.69 12.84
CA GLY A 124 -16.65 4.51 12.66
C GLY A 124 -17.16 5.13 11.35
N GLU A 125 -16.65 6.31 11.00
CA GLU A 125 -16.92 6.95 9.70
C GLU A 125 -16.31 6.15 8.55
N VAL A 126 -15.04 5.72 8.69
CA VAL A 126 -14.38 4.85 7.71
C VAL A 126 -15.22 3.60 7.44
N LYS A 127 -15.62 2.90 8.52
CA LYS A 127 -16.46 1.71 8.43
C LYS A 127 -17.79 1.97 7.71
N ALA A 128 -18.40 3.15 7.91
CA ALA A 128 -19.67 3.51 7.28
C ALA A 128 -19.55 3.82 5.78
N ARG A 129 -18.37 4.25 5.32
CA ARG A 129 -18.09 4.58 3.92
C ARG A 129 -17.69 3.36 3.09
N MET A 130 -17.07 2.36 3.71
CA MET A 130 -16.62 1.14 3.04
C MET A 130 -17.80 0.23 2.63
N ALA A 131 -17.66 -0.44 1.49
CA ALA A 131 -18.58 -1.50 1.08
C ALA A 131 -18.45 -2.73 1.98
N THR A 132 -17.21 -3.09 2.30
CA THR A 132 -16.86 -4.17 3.23
C THR A 132 -15.84 -3.64 4.23
N PRO A 133 -16.11 -3.68 5.56
CA PRO A 133 -15.21 -3.09 6.54
C PRO A 133 -14.05 -4.03 6.89
N ALA A 134 -13.11 -4.18 5.94
CA ALA A 134 -11.91 -4.99 6.08
C ALA A 134 -10.67 -4.10 6.04
N VAL A 135 -9.74 -4.30 6.98
CA VAL A 135 -8.52 -3.48 7.09
C VAL A 135 -7.29 -4.36 7.18
N VAL A 136 -6.27 -4.05 6.37
CA VAL A 136 -4.92 -4.57 6.52
C VAL A 136 -4.02 -3.44 6.98
N ASP A 137 -3.59 -3.52 8.23
CA ASP A 137 -2.62 -2.59 8.78
C ASP A 137 -1.21 -3.18 8.68
N ALA A 138 -0.44 -2.75 7.69
CA ALA A 138 0.95 -3.19 7.49
C ALA A 138 1.94 -2.47 8.42
N ARG A 139 1.49 -1.44 9.15
CA ARG A 139 2.32 -0.58 10.00
C ARG A 139 2.03 -0.72 11.49
N ASN A 140 1.00 -1.47 11.87
CA ASN A 140 0.48 -1.55 13.24
C ASN A 140 0.20 -0.15 13.81
N LEU A 141 -0.42 0.69 13.00
CA LEU A 141 -0.72 2.09 13.27
C LEU A 141 -2.06 2.28 14.01
N LEU A 142 -3.06 1.46 13.69
CA LEU A 142 -4.41 1.59 14.21
C LEU A 142 -4.55 0.82 15.51
N ASP A 143 -5.07 1.49 16.54
CA ASP A 143 -5.43 0.84 17.80
C ASP A 143 -6.67 -0.03 17.60
N ARG A 144 -6.63 -1.26 18.14
CA ARG A 144 -7.65 -2.30 17.97
C ARG A 144 -8.89 -2.08 18.83
#